data_AF-A0A431PWS1-F1
#
_entry.id   AF-A0A431PWS1-F1
#
_cell.length_a   1.000
_cell.length_b   1.000
_cell.length_c   1.000
_cell.angle_alpha   90.00
_cell.angle_beta   90.00
_cell.angle_gamma   90.00
#
_symmetry.space_group_name_H-M   'P 1'
#
loop_
_entity.id
_entity.type
_entity.pdbx_description
1 polymer ?
#
loop_
_entity_poly.entity_id
_entity_poly.type
_entity_poly.pdbx_seq_one_letter_code
_entity_poly.pdbx_strand_id
1 'polypeptide(L)'
;MTTRPADSALEQARILMQALPHMQRYDDAIVVVKYGGHAMGDDQVARDFSRDMVLLEQSGVNPVVVHGGGPQIGAMLNRLGVESRFADGLRITDGETMGIVEMVLAGAINKQIVGYINAEGGRAIGLTGKDGRMVTAKKLERSDGVDLGYVGEPDKVDPTVLDQVLGRELIPVLAPVAQGPGGASFNVNADTFAGAIAGALGAKRLLFLTDVPGVLDKNKKLIQELKVADIPGLIADGTITGGMIPKVETCMYAIERGVEGVVILDGKLPHAVLVELLTDHGAGTLITR
;
A
#
# COMPACT_ATOMS: atom_id res chain seq x y z
N MET A 1 31.56 -24.51 -13.48
CA MET A 1 32.11 -23.31 -14.13
C MET A 1 31.93 -22.15 -13.20
N THR A 2 32.99 -21.76 -12.51
CA THR A 2 33.01 -20.64 -11.56
C THR A 2 33.16 -19.35 -12.36
N THR A 3 32.15 -18.48 -12.33
CA THR A 3 32.20 -17.15 -12.93
C THR A 3 33.35 -16.36 -12.30
N ARG A 4 34.23 -15.76 -13.12
CA ARG A 4 35.36 -14.98 -12.62
C ARG A 4 34.88 -13.66 -12.01
N PRO A 5 35.53 -13.13 -10.95
CA PRO A 5 35.12 -11.90 -10.27
C PRO A 5 35.07 -10.64 -11.15
N ALA A 6 35.85 -10.60 -12.24
CA ALA A 6 35.84 -9.48 -13.20
C ALA A 6 34.63 -9.54 -14.15
N ASP A 7 34.20 -10.75 -14.54
CA ASP A 7 32.99 -10.96 -15.34
C ASP A 7 31.74 -10.57 -14.51
N SER A 8 31.79 -10.71 -13.17
CA SER A 8 30.72 -10.25 -12.28
C SER A 8 30.70 -8.74 -12.06
N ALA A 9 31.85 -8.05 -12.00
CA ALA A 9 31.88 -6.60 -11.81
C ALA A 9 31.35 -5.83 -13.04
N LEU A 10 31.69 -6.29 -14.25
CA LEU A 10 31.14 -5.72 -15.49
C LEU A 10 29.63 -5.94 -15.60
N GLU A 11 29.14 -7.12 -15.20
CA GLU A 11 27.71 -7.40 -15.19
C GLU A 11 26.96 -6.55 -14.14
N GLN A 12 27.53 -6.39 -12.94
CA GLN A 12 26.99 -5.49 -11.93
C GLN A 12 26.92 -4.04 -12.43
N ALA A 13 27.97 -3.55 -13.09
CA ALA A 13 27.96 -2.23 -13.70
C ALA A 13 26.88 -2.10 -14.78
N ARG A 14 26.67 -3.16 -15.59
CA ARG A 14 25.62 -3.20 -16.61
C ARG A 14 24.21 -3.11 -16.01
N ILE A 15 23.95 -3.86 -14.94
CA ILE A 15 22.67 -3.85 -14.22
C ILE A 15 22.39 -2.45 -13.66
N LEU A 16 23.38 -1.82 -13.02
CA LEU A 16 23.24 -0.46 -12.51
C LEU A 16 22.96 0.56 -13.62
N MET A 17 23.64 0.45 -14.76
CA MET A 17 23.38 1.32 -15.93
C MET A 17 21.98 1.12 -16.51
N GLN A 18 21.44 -0.09 -16.48
CA GLN A 18 20.07 -0.38 -16.94
C GLN A 18 19.01 0.19 -16.00
N ALA A 19 19.28 0.26 -14.70
CA ALA A 19 18.37 0.85 -13.72
C ALA A 19 18.35 2.39 -13.77
N LEU A 20 19.43 3.04 -14.20
CA LEU A 20 19.59 4.50 -14.12
C LEU A 20 18.46 5.32 -14.79
N PRO A 21 17.96 4.98 -16.00
CA PRO A 21 16.84 5.70 -16.60
C PRO A 21 15.55 5.61 -15.77
N HIS A 22 15.35 4.48 -15.07
CA HIS A 22 14.21 4.30 -14.18
C HIS A 22 14.37 5.09 -12.89
N MET A 23 15.57 5.13 -12.30
CA MET A 23 15.86 5.99 -11.15
C MET A 23 15.59 7.46 -11.49
N GLN A 24 16.07 7.95 -12.65
CA GLN A 24 15.82 9.31 -13.13
C GLN A 24 14.32 9.60 -13.35
N ARG A 25 13.53 8.59 -13.75
CA ARG A 25 12.07 8.74 -13.88
C ARG A 25 11.40 9.03 -12.55
N TYR A 26 11.93 8.50 -11.45
CA TYR A 26 11.34 8.61 -10.11
C TYR A 26 12.07 9.58 -9.19
N ASP A 27 13.06 10.31 -9.69
CA ASP A 27 13.74 11.38 -8.96
C ASP A 27 12.74 12.40 -8.43
N ASP A 28 12.81 12.70 -7.13
CA ASP A 28 11.88 13.49 -6.32
C ASP A 28 10.40 13.03 -6.36
N ALA A 29 10.08 11.93 -7.03
CA ALA A 29 8.70 11.46 -7.18
C ALA A 29 8.19 10.81 -5.90
N ILE A 30 6.92 11.05 -5.58
CA ILE A 30 6.25 10.37 -4.48
C ILE A 30 5.73 9.02 -4.96
N VAL A 31 6.08 7.96 -4.23
CA VAL A 31 5.56 6.61 -4.43
C VAL A 31 4.87 6.14 -3.16
N VAL A 32 3.57 5.91 -3.23
CA VAL A 32 2.82 5.32 -2.12
C VAL A 32 2.81 3.80 -2.28
N VAL A 33 3.18 3.06 -1.23
CA VAL A 33 3.17 1.60 -1.24
C VAL A 33 2.24 1.08 -0.17
N LYS A 34 1.16 0.44 -0.61
CA LYS A 34 0.27 -0.28 0.30
C LYS A 34 0.88 -1.65 0.59
N TYR A 35 1.39 -1.81 1.81
CA TYR A 35 1.96 -3.04 2.34
C TYR A 35 0.96 -3.77 3.24
N GLY A 36 0.39 -4.89 2.78
CA GLY A 36 -0.62 -5.60 3.57
C GLY A 36 -0.91 -7.02 3.12
N GLY A 37 -1.67 -7.76 3.93
CA GLY A 37 -2.08 -9.13 3.63
C GLY A 37 -1.03 -10.17 4.02
N HIS A 38 -0.95 -11.26 3.25
CA HIS A 38 -0.04 -12.38 3.52
C HIS A 38 1.44 -11.99 3.48
N ALA A 39 1.81 -10.90 2.79
CA ALA A 39 3.18 -10.39 2.77
C ALA A 39 3.68 -9.97 4.17
N MET A 40 2.78 -9.64 5.10
CA MET A 40 3.14 -9.25 6.47
C MET A 40 3.39 -10.42 7.42
N GLY A 41 3.16 -11.67 6.98
CA GLY A 41 3.29 -12.86 7.83
C GLY A 41 4.70 -13.46 7.86
N ASP A 42 5.59 -13.01 6.98
CA ASP A 42 6.94 -13.52 6.83
C ASP A 42 7.97 -12.42 7.16
N ASP A 43 8.81 -12.68 8.16
CA ASP A 43 9.85 -11.76 8.63
C ASP A 43 10.88 -11.43 7.54
N GLN A 44 11.17 -12.38 6.63
CA GLN A 44 12.12 -12.14 5.54
C GLN A 44 11.50 -11.20 4.49
N VAL A 45 10.24 -11.42 4.12
CA VAL A 45 9.50 -10.53 3.21
C VAL A 45 9.40 -9.13 3.78
N ALA A 46 9.17 -8.98 5.08
CA ALA A 46 9.14 -7.67 5.75
C ALA A 46 10.50 -6.95 5.71
N ARG A 47 11.61 -7.68 5.84
CA ARG A 47 12.97 -7.12 5.72
C ARG A 47 13.29 -6.72 4.29
N ASP A 48 12.97 -7.56 3.32
CA ASP A 48 13.22 -7.24 1.90
C ASP A 48 12.38 -6.03 1.46
N PHE A 49 11.12 -5.96 1.88
CA PHE A 49 10.30 -4.76 1.71
C PHE A 49 10.92 -3.52 2.35
N SER A 50 11.45 -3.65 3.57
CA SER A 50 12.09 -2.54 4.28
C SER A 50 13.34 -2.05 3.55
N ARG A 51 14.16 -2.97 3.00
CA ARG A 51 15.31 -2.63 2.15
C ARG A 51 14.89 -1.91 0.89
N ASP A 52 13.80 -2.33 0.25
CA ASP A 52 13.27 -1.64 -0.93
C ASP A 52 12.92 -0.19 -0.59
N MET A 53 12.26 0.06 0.54
CA MET A 53 11.90 1.43 0.95
C MET A 53 13.13 2.29 1.21
N VAL A 54 14.16 1.73 1.87
CA VAL A 54 15.43 2.44 2.10
C VAL A 54 16.14 2.73 0.79
N LEU A 55 16.19 1.77 -0.14
CA LEU A 55 16.84 1.97 -1.42
C LEU A 55 16.13 3.01 -2.28
N LEU A 56 14.79 3.00 -2.30
CA LEU A 56 14.00 4.03 -2.96
C LEU A 56 14.32 5.42 -2.42
N GLU A 57 14.28 5.60 -1.09
CA GLU A 57 14.63 6.86 -0.44
C GLU A 57 16.04 7.33 -0.81
N GLN A 58 17.04 6.46 -0.68
CA GLN A 58 18.43 6.76 -1.02
C GLN A 58 18.66 7.04 -2.52
N SER A 59 17.75 6.59 -3.38
CA SER A 59 17.78 6.86 -4.82
C SER A 59 17.08 8.16 -5.24
N GLY A 60 16.58 8.95 -4.28
CA GLY A 60 15.87 10.22 -4.54
C GLY A 60 14.36 10.07 -4.68
N VAL A 61 13.81 8.86 -4.53
CA VAL A 61 12.35 8.64 -4.51
C VAL A 61 11.82 8.98 -3.13
N ASN A 62 10.59 9.49 -3.03
CA ASN A 62 9.93 9.78 -1.76
C ASN A 62 8.89 8.67 -1.43
N PRO A 63 9.28 7.55 -0.79
CA PRO A 63 8.35 6.47 -0.47
C PRO A 63 7.46 6.81 0.72
N VAL A 64 6.17 6.49 0.61
CA VAL A 64 5.18 6.54 1.69
C VAL A 64 4.55 5.16 1.85
N VAL A 65 4.69 4.57 3.03
CA VAL A 65 4.12 3.24 3.31
C VAL A 65 2.75 3.39 3.95
N VAL A 66 1.74 2.68 3.43
CA VAL A 66 0.43 2.51 4.08
C VAL A 66 0.25 1.04 4.39
N HIS A 67 -0.04 0.67 5.64
CA HIS A 67 -0.08 -0.74 6.01
C HIS A 67 -1.47 -1.29 6.36
N GLY A 68 -1.62 -2.60 6.21
CA GLY A 68 -2.77 -3.36 6.73
C GLY A 68 -2.51 -3.98 8.11
N GLY A 69 -3.35 -4.93 8.50
CA GLY A 69 -3.16 -5.66 9.76
C GLY A 69 -4.26 -6.65 10.16
N GLY A 70 -5.08 -7.10 9.21
CA GLY A 70 -6.26 -7.93 9.47
C GLY A 70 -6.00 -9.17 10.35
N PRO A 71 -4.99 -10.00 10.03
CA PRO A 71 -4.66 -11.19 10.83
C PRO A 71 -4.26 -10.87 12.28
N GLN A 72 -3.42 -9.85 12.47
CA GLN A 72 -2.92 -9.45 13.79
C GLN A 72 -4.03 -8.83 14.66
N ILE A 73 -4.95 -8.07 14.05
CA ILE A 73 -6.16 -7.59 14.74
C ILE A 73 -7.00 -8.78 15.19
N GLY A 74 -7.25 -9.74 14.30
CA GLY A 74 -8.02 -10.96 14.62
C GLY A 74 -7.40 -11.76 15.76
N ALA A 75 -6.07 -11.91 15.76
CA ALA A 75 -5.34 -12.58 16.82
C ALA A 75 -5.49 -11.87 18.18
N MET A 76 -5.43 -10.53 18.20
CA MET A 76 -5.61 -9.76 19.43
C MET A 76 -7.05 -9.83 19.96
N LEU A 77 -8.05 -9.70 19.08
CA LEU A 77 -9.46 -9.83 19.45
C LEU A 77 -9.75 -11.20 20.09
N ASN A 78 -9.25 -12.28 19.47
CA ASN A 78 -9.37 -13.63 20.01
C ASN A 78 -8.71 -13.77 21.40
N ARG A 79 -7.49 -13.22 21.57
CA ARG A 79 -6.80 -13.22 22.88
C ARG A 79 -7.58 -12.49 23.98
N LEU A 80 -8.37 -11.49 23.61
CA LEU A 80 -9.20 -10.70 24.54
C LEU A 80 -10.63 -11.25 24.67
N GLY A 81 -10.97 -12.34 23.96
CA GLY A 81 -12.31 -12.93 23.99
C GLY A 81 -13.37 -12.11 23.23
N VAL A 82 -12.97 -11.19 22.36
CA VAL A 82 -13.88 -10.36 21.56
C VAL A 82 -14.18 -11.06 20.23
N GLU A 83 -15.46 -11.31 19.96
CA GLU A 83 -15.90 -11.97 18.73
C GLU A 83 -15.73 -11.07 17.50
N SER A 84 -15.08 -11.59 16.46
CA SER A 84 -14.87 -10.88 15.20
C SER A 84 -16.01 -11.15 14.22
N ARG A 85 -16.73 -10.10 13.78
CA ARG A 85 -17.77 -10.19 12.74
C ARG A 85 -17.38 -9.41 11.48
N PHE A 86 -17.84 -9.87 10.32
CA PHE A 86 -17.55 -9.26 9.03
C PHE A 86 -18.82 -9.12 8.18
N ALA A 87 -18.86 -8.08 7.36
CA ALA A 87 -19.85 -7.87 6.29
C ALA A 87 -19.11 -7.41 5.02
N ASP A 88 -19.23 -8.17 3.93
CA ASP A 88 -18.51 -7.98 2.65
C ASP A 88 -17.02 -7.65 2.81
N GLY A 89 -16.32 -8.43 3.63
CA GLY A 89 -14.88 -8.27 3.85
C GLY A 89 -14.48 -7.11 4.75
N LEU A 90 -15.43 -6.26 5.20
CA LEU A 90 -15.20 -5.24 6.20
C LEU A 90 -15.51 -5.78 7.59
N ARG A 91 -14.63 -5.49 8.56
CA ARG A 91 -14.83 -5.87 9.96
C ARG A 91 -15.86 -4.94 10.58
N ILE A 92 -16.96 -5.50 11.08
CA ILE A 92 -17.91 -4.74 11.91
C ILE A 92 -17.15 -4.31 13.16
N THR A 93 -17.09 -3.00 13.42
CA THR A 93 -16.19 -2.41 14.41
C THR A 93 -17.01 -1.58 15.40
N ASP A 94 -17.42 -2.17 16.53
CA ASP A 94 -17.99 -1.40 17.63
C ASP A 94 -16.92 -0.60 18.41
N GLY A 95 -17.32 0.10 19.47
CA GLY A 95 -16.40 0.99 20.21
C GLY A 95 -15.24 0.25 20.88
N GLU A 96 -15.51 -0.92 21.44
CA GLU A 96 -14.47 -1.78 22.05
C GLU A 96 -13.53 -2.32 20.97
N THR A 97 -14.08 -2.84 19.88
CA THR A 97 -13.33 -3.33 18.73
C THR A 97 -12.46 -2.22 18.12
N MET A 98 -12.97 -0.99 18.01
CA MET A 98 -12.23 0.15 17.49
C MET A 98 -11.00 0.47 18.35
N GLY A 99 -11.12 0.44 19.67
CA GLY A 99 -9.98 0.62 20.58
C GLY A 99 -8.89 -0.42 20.34
N ILE A 100 -9.27 -1.69 20.16
CA ILE A 100 -8.33 -2.79 19.87
C ILE A 100 -7.69 -2.62 18.48
N VAL A 101 -8.49 -2.27 17.46
CA VAL A 101 -8.01 -2.01 16.10
C VAL A 101 -6.96 -0.89 16.10
N GLU A 102 -7.23 0.23 16.78
CA GLU A 102 -6.31 1.36 16.87
C GLU A 102 -5.01 0.96 17.58
N MET A 103 -5.08 0.28 18.73
CA MET A 103 -3.90 -0.19 19.45
C MET A 103 -3.02 -1.12 18.61
N VAL A 104 -3.63 -2.06 17.88
CA VAL A 104 -2.89 -3.04 17.08
C VAL A 104 -2.29 -2.40 15.84
N LEU A 105 -3.07 -1.62 15.09
CA LEU A 105 -2.60 -0.96 13.87
C LEU A 105 -1.52 0.08 14.18
N ALA A 106 -1.82 1.03 15.07
CA ALA A 106 -0.93 2.18 15.34
C ALA A 106 0.22 1.85 16.31
N GLY A 107 0.00 0.95 17.26
CA GLY A 107 0.95 0.65 18.33
C GLY A 107 1.88 -0.52 18.01
N ALA A 108 1.34 -1.63 17.50
CA ALA A 108 2.13 -2.83 17.25
C ALA A 108 2.66 -2.86 15.82
N ILE A 109 1.77 -2.94 14.83
CA ILE A 109 2.14 -3.19 13.43
C ILE A 109 2.93 -2.02 12.85
N ASN A 110 2.40 -0.79 13.01
CA ASN A 110 3.05 0.42 12.53
C ASN A 110 4.49 0.53 13.05
N LYS A 111 4.69 0.31 14.35
CA LYS A 111 6.00 0.43 14.99
C LYS A 111 6.94 -0.73 14.65
N GLN A 112 6.41 -1.91 14.37
CA GLN A 112 7.19 -3.03 13.85
C GLN A 112 7.77 -2.71 12.47
N ILE A 113 6.96 -2.19 11.53
CA ILE A 113 7.43 -1.79 10.19
C ILE A 113 8.47 -0.67 10.30
N VAL A 114 8.22 0.34 11.13
CA VAL A 114 9.19 1.40 11.43
C VAL A 114 10.52 0.81 11.93
N GLY A 115 10.45 -0.16 12.84
CA GLY A 115 11.62 -0.86 13.35
C GLY A 115 12.42 -1.59 12.27
N TYR A 116 11.76 -2.28 11.34
CA TYR A 116 12.44 -2.96 10.24
C TYR A 116 13.11 -1.98 9.28
N ILE A 117 12.43 -0.89 8.88
CA ILE A 117 13.02 0.14 8.01
C ILE A 117 14.25 0.78 8.68
N ASN A 118 14.16 1.09 9.97
CA ASN A 118 15.29 1.65 10.72
C ASN A 118 16.45 0.67 10.84
N ALA A 119 16.18 -0.63 10.98
CA ALA A 119 17.21 -1.66 11.07
C ALA A 119 17.99 -1.84 9.75
N GLU A 120 17.38 -1.51 8.61
CA GLU A 120 18.01 -1.52 7.29
C GLU A 120 18.70 -0.18 6.94
N GLY A 121 18.79 0.75 7.90
CA GLY A 121 19.51 2.02 7.76
C GLY A 121 18.65 3.21 7.31
N GLY A 122 17.34 3.02 7.14
CA GLY A 122 16.41 4.12 6.88
C GLY A 122 16.05 4.90 8.15
N ARG A 123 15.24 5.95 7.97
CA ARG A 123 14.66 6.71 9.08
C ARG A 123 13.15 6.79 8.89
N ALA A 124 12.42 5.84 9.47
CA ALA A 124 10.98 5.78 9.37
C ALA A 124 10.28 6.57 10.49
N ILE A 125 9.15 7.21 10.16
CA ILE A 125 8.24 7.83 11.12
C ILE A 125 6.86 7.17 11.02
N GLY A 126 6.41 6.61 12.12
CA GLY A 126 5.12 5.94 12.19
C GLY A 126 4.00 6.89 12.58
N LEU A 127 3.00 7.05 11.72
CA LEU A 127 1.86 7.96 11.88
C LEU A 127 0.53 7.23 11.62
N THR A 128 -0.56 7.89 11.97
CA THR A 128 -1.95 7.55 11.66
C THR A 128 -2.62 8.72 10.95
N GLY A 129 -3.82 8.53 10.41
CA GLY A 129 -4.63 9.64 9.89
C GLY A 129 -5.01 10.68 10.95
N LYS A 130 -4.92 10.36 12.24
CA LYS A 130 -5.22 11.31 13.33
C LYS A 130 -4.09 12.32 13.55
N ASP A 131 -2.86 11.95 13.21
CA ASP A 131 -1.69 12.79 13.46
C ASP A 131 -1.74 14.04 12.58
N GLY A 132 -1.76 15.21 13.24
CA GLY A 132 -2.00 16.51 12.61
C GLY A 132 -3.30 16.61 11.79
N ARG A 133 -4.29 15.75 12.07
CA ARG A 133 -5.56 15.67 11.34
C ARG A 133 -5.38 15.37 9.84
N MET A 134 -4.36 14.57 9.51
CA MET A 134 -4.01 14.20 8.14
C MET A 134 -5.17 13.57 7.36
N VAL A 135 -5.97 12.72 8.00
CA VAL A 135 -7.15 12.11 7.39
C VAL A 135 -8.34 12.23 8.32
N THR A 136 -9.36 12.91 7.82
CA THR A 136 -10.69 12.88 8.41
C THR A 136 -11.54 11.82 7.75
N ALA A 137 -12.33 11.09 8.53
CA ALA A 137 -13.23 10.06 8.04
C ALA A 137 -14.69 10.42 8.33
N LYS A 138 -15.56 9.96 7.45
CA LYS A 138 -17.00 9.88 7.70
C LYS A 138 -17.39 8.41 7.82
N LYS A 139 -18.48 8.15 8.55
CA LYS A 139 -19.01 6.79 8.70
C LYS A 139 -19.36 6.23 7.32
N LEU A 140 -18.96 4.98 7.08
CA LEU A 140 -19.31 4.28 5.86
C LEU A 140 -20.74 3.76 5.99
N GLU A 141 -21.65 4.37 5.24
CA GLU A 141 -23.05 3.95 5.16
C GLU A 141 -23.21 2.88 4.08
N ARG A 142 -23.93 1.79 4.40
CA ARG A 142 -24.20 0.70 3.46
C ARG A 142 -25.63 0.73 2.96
N SER A 143 -25.82 0.42 1.68
CA SER A 143 -27.14 0.37 1.04
C SER A 143 -28.03 -0.79 1.55
N ASP A 144 -27.44 -1.82 2.13
CA ASP A 144 -28.15 -2.98 2.71
C ASP A 144 -28.58 -2.76 4.17
N GLY A 145 -28.29 -1.59 4.75
CA GLY A 145 -28.70 -1.21 6.11
C GLY A 145 -27.86 -1.85 7.22
N VAL A 146 -26.79 -2.60 6.92
CA VAL A 146 -25.90 -3.17 7.93
C VAL A 146 -25.06 -2.07 8.56
N ASP A 147 -25.17 -1.88 9.88
CA ASP A 147 -24.32 -0.95 10.63
C ASP A 147 -22.93 -1.56 10.87
N LEU A 148 -21.90 -0.96 10.27
CA LEU A 148 -20.50 -1.36 10.47
C LEU A 148 -19.87 -0.75 11.73
N GLY A 149 -20.56 0.14 12.44
CA GLY A 149 -20.05 0.87 13.60
C GLY A 149 -19.03 1.94 13.22
N TYR A 150 -17.84 1.89 13.81
CA TYR A 150 -16.72 2.81 13.59
C TYR A 150 -15.88 2.44 12.36
N VAL A 151 -16.52 1.95 11.30
CA VAL A 151 -15.90 1.80 9.98
C VAL A 151 -16.19 3.05 9.15
N GLY A 152 -15.15 3.59 8.54
CA GLY A 152 -15.24 4.85 7.81
C GLY A 152 -14.55 4.83 6.47
N GLU A 153 -14.83 5.87 5.69
CA GLU A 153 -14.12 6.19 4.45
C GLU A 153 -13.46 7.57 4.55
N PRO A 154 -12.33 7.80 3.86
CA PRO A 154 -11.68 9.11 3.85
C PRO A 154 -12.63 10.19 3.31
N ASP A 155 -12.84 11.25 4.09
CA ASP A 155 -13.61 12.44 3.71
C ASP A 155 -12.68 13.52 3.16
N LYS A 156 -11.72 13.98 4.00
CA LYS A 156 -10.68 14.94 3.60
C LYS A 156 -9.31 14.44 4.02
N VAL A 157 -8.33 14.70 3.14
CA VAL A 157 -6.92 14.46 3.39
C VAL A 157 -6.18 15.80 3.37
N ASP A 158 -5.45 16.09 4.43
CA ASP A 158 -4.56 17.23 4.56
C ASP A 158 -3.11 16.72 4.59
N PRO A 159 -2.35 16.88 3.50
CA PRO A 159 -0.98 16.35 3.42
C PRO A 159 0.04 17.19 4.19
N THR A 160 -0.35 18.29 4.86
CA THR A 160 0.58 19.23 5.50
C THR A 160 1.61 18.54 6.39
N VAL A 161 1.21 17.53 7.17
CA VAL A 161 2.15 16.76 8.02
C VAL A 161 3.15 15.97 7.18
N LEU A 162 2.71 15.37 6.07
CA LEU A 162 3.57 14.63 5.15
C LEU A 162 4.53 15.58 4.42
N ASP A 163 4.06 16.76 4.00
CA ASP A 163 4.90 17.78 3.36
C ASP A 163 6.04 18.27 4.28
N GLN A 164 5.88 18.17 5.60
CA GLN A 164 6.95 18.49 6.55
C GLN A 164 8.00 17.39 6.69
N VAL A 165 7.71 16.14 6.30
CA VAL A 165 8.62 14.99 6.47
C VAL A 165 9.19 14.47 5.17
N LEU A 166 8.46 14.56 4.05
CA LEU A 166 8.92 14.15 2.73
C LEU A 166 10.10 15.01 2.27
N GLY A 167 11.05 14.42 1.55
CA GLY A 167 12.29 15.07 1.11
C GLY A 167 13.30 15.37 2.24
N ARG A 168 13.13 14.79 3.43
CA ARG A 168 14.01 15.01 4.60
C ARG A 168 14.62 13.72 5.15
N GLU A 169 14.88 12.77 4.27
CA GLU A 169 15.37 11.42 4.60
C GLU A 169 14.45 10.64 5.54
N LEU A 170 13.17 11.01 5.61
CA LEU A 170 12.17 10.34 6.44
C LEU A 170 11.21 9.54 5.57
N ILE A 171 10.93 8.30 5.99
CA ILE A 171 9.97 7.40 5.33
C ILE A 171 8.70 7.34 6.19
N PRO A 172 7.58 7.96 5.78
CA PRO A 172 6.34 7.89 6.51
C PRO A 172 5.73 6.48 6.44
N VAL A 173 5.31 5.95 7.58
CA VAL A 173 4.60 4.67 7.70
C VAL A 173 3.25 4.92 8.33
N LEU A 174 2.18 4.76 7.56
CA LEU A 174 0.83 5.20 7.91
C LEU A 174 -0.08 4.02 8.26
N ALA A 175 -0.69 4.08 9.43
CA ALA A 175 -1.77 3.17 9.83
C ALA A 175 -3.13 3.76 9.43
N PRO A 176 -4.07 2.95 8.89
CA PRO A 176 -5.34 3.42 8.32
C PRO A 176 -6.41 3.64 9.42
N VAL A 177 -6.06 4.43 10.42
CA VAL A 177 -6.95 4.92 11.47
C VAL A 177 -7.11 6.42 11.27
N ALA A 178 -8.36 6.89 11.11
CA ALA A 178 -8.67 8.27 10.79
C ALA A 178 -9.55 8.91 11.87
N GLN A 179 -9.52 10.24 11.97
CA GLN A 179 -10.36 10.98 12.91
C GLN A 179 -11.74 11.25 12.29
N GLY A 180 -12.80 10.85 12.97
CA GLY A 180 -14.17 11.17 12.59
C GLY A 180 -14.77 12.33 13.39
N PRO A 181 -16.09 12.58 13.20
CA PRO A 181 -16.81 13.60 13.93
C PRO A 181 -16.66 13.46 15.45
N GLY A 182 -16.53 14.58 16.16
CA GLY A 182 -16.38 14.59 17.62
C GLY A 182 -15.07 14.00 18.14
N GLY A 183 -14.09 13.72 17.26
CA GLY A 183 -12.78 13.17 17.64
C GLY A 183 -12.75 11.64 17.77
N ALA A 184 -13.82 10.94 17.40
CA ALA A 184 -13.86 9.49 17.38
C ALA A 184 -12.84 8.90 16.38
N SER A 185 -12.33 7.71 16.65
CA SER A 185 -11.49 6.97 15.71
C SER A 185 -12.35 6.14 14.77
N PHE A 186 -11.96 6.07 13.51
CA PHE A 186 -12.56 5.21 12.50
C PHE A 186 -11.52 4.28 11.90
N ASN A 187 -11.91 3.01 11.75
CA ASN A 187 -11.17 1.99 11.02
C ASN A 187 -11.45 2.18 9.52
N VAL A 188 -10.42 2.45 8.74
CA VAL A 188 -10.54 2.70 7.30
C VAL A 188 -9.90 1.54 6.54
N ASN A 189 -10.48 1.15 5.41
CA ASN A 189 -9.85 0.18 4.53
C ASN A 189 -8.47 0.70 4.07
N ALA A 190 -7.42 -0.10 4.23
CA ALA A 190 -6.05 0.30 3.93
C ALA A 190 -5.83 0.65 2.44
N ASP A 191 -6.55 0.00 1.53
CA ASP A 191 -6.42 0.27 0.09
C ASP A 191 -7.07 1.62 -0.26
N THR A 192 -8.27 1.90 0.28
CA THR A 192 -8.94 3.21 0.13
C THR A 192 -8.15 4.33 0.80
N PHE A 193 -7.59 4.07 1.98
CA PHE A 193 -6.73 5.02 2.69
C PHE A 193 -5.47 5.35 1.86
N ALA A 194 -4.80 4.33 1.31
CA ALA A 194 -3.65 4.52 0.44
C ALA A 194 -3.99 5.31 -0.83
N GLY A 195 -5.12 5.00 -1.47
CA GLY A 195 -5.62 5.76 -2.63
C GLY A 195 -5.89 7.22 -2.31
N ALA A 196 -6.49 7.52 -1.16
CA ALA A 196 -6.76 8.89 -0.73
C ALA A 196 -5.47 9.68 -0.41
N ILE A 197 -4.51 9.06 0.28
CA ILE A 197 -3.19 9.65 0.53
C ILE A 197 -2.44 9.90 -0.78
N ALA A 198 -2.37 8.89 -1.65
CA ALA A 198 -1.67 8.98 -2.94
C ALA A 198 -2.27 10.07 -3.83
N GLY A 199 -3.59 10.19 -3.90
CA GLY A 199 -4.26 11.26 -4.63
C GLY A 199 -3.95 12.65 -4.05
N ALA A 200 -4.02 12.80 -2.73
CA ALA A 200 -3.74 14.07 -2.06
C ALA A 200 -2.28 14.54 -2.23
N LEU A 201 -1.34 13.60 -2.32
CA LEU A 201 0.08 13.88 -2.57
C LEU A 201 0.42 14.04 -4.06
N GLY A 202 -0.51 13.79 -4.98
CA GLY A 202 -0.21 13.75 -6.42
C GLY A 202 0.83 12.68 -6.76
N ALA A 203 0.75 11.52 -6.10
CA ALA A 203 1.76 10.48 -6.21
C ALA A 203 1.93 9.98 -7.66
N LYS A 204 3.19 9.78 -8.06
CA LYS A 204 3.53 9.25 -9.37
C LYS A 204 3.11 7.79 -9.50
N ARG A 205 3.27 7.02 -8.43
CA ARG A 205 2.79 5.63 -8.35
C ARG A 205 2.12 5.33 -7.02
N LEU A 206 1.08 4.51 -7.09
CA LEU A 206 0.54 3.77 -5.96
C LEU A 206 0.72 2.28 -6.23
N LEU A 207 1.44 1.59 -5.35
CA LEU A 207 1.69 0.15 -5.48
C LEU A 207 0.84 -0.61 -4.47
N PHE A 208 -0.03 -1.50 -4.95
CA PHE A 208 -0.74 -2.47 -4.13
C PHE A 208 0.02 -3.78 -4.09
N LEU A 209 0.66 -4.07 -2.96
CA LEU A 209 1.26 -5.37 -2.70
C LEU A 209 0.16 -6.36 -2.32
N THR A 210 -0.07 -7.33 -3.21
CA THR A 210 -1.14 -8.32 -3.07
C THR A 210 -0.58 -9.75 -3.04
N ASP A 211 -1.45 -10.74 -3.09
CA ASP A 211 -1.12 -12.17 -3.15
C ASP A 211 -1.24 -12.77 -4.55
N VAL A 212 -1.44 -11.92 -5.57
CA VAL A 212 -1.58 -12.28 -6.98
C VAL A 212 -0.61 -11.45 -7.83
N PRO A 213 -0.13 -11.97 -8.97
CA PRO A 213 0.84 -11.27 -9.83
C PRO A 213 0.30 -10.00 -10.49
N GLY A 214 -1.01 -9.79 -10.50
CA GLY A 214 -1.67 -8.68 -11.19
C GLY A 214 -2.98 -9.13 -11.83
N VAL A 215 -3.43 -8.40 -12.84
CA VAL A 215 -4.62 -8.74 -13.63
C VAL A 215 -4.22 -9.76 -14.72
N LEU A 216 -4.91 -10.89 -14.75
CA LEU A 216 -4.67 -11.94 -15.74
C LEU A 216 -5.75 -11.91 -16.82
N ASP A 217 -5.35 -12.17 -18.06
CA ASP A 217 -6.27 -12.38 -19.18
C ASP A 217 -6.98 -13.76 -19.07
N LYS A 218 -7.87 -14.07 -20.03
CA LYS A 218 -8.58 -15.35 -20.09
C LYS A 218 -7.66 -16.56 -20.26
N ASN A 219 -6.45 -16.36 -20.79
CA ASN A 219 -5.41 -17.39 -20.94
C ASN A 219 -4.48 -17.49 -19.72
N LYS A 220 -4.79 -16.77 -18.63
CA LYS A 220 -3.98 -16.69 -17.41
C LYS A 220 -2.61 -16.04 -17.62
N LYS A 221 -2.46 -15.20 -18.66
CA LYS A 221 -1.28 -14.37 -18.87
C LYS A 221 -1.45 -13.02 -18.20
N LEU A 222 -0.37 -12.50 -17.59
CA LEU A 222 -0.36 -11.17 -16.99
C LEU A 222 -0.60 -10.09 -18.05
N ILE A 223 -1.58 -9.23 -17.78
CA ILE A 223 -1.78 -7.97 -18.50
C ILE A 223 -0.83 -6.95 -17.85
N GLN A 224 0.26 -6.59 -18.54
CA GLN A 224 1.27 -5.67 -17.97
C GLN A 224 0.75 -4.24 -17.85
N GLU A 225 -0.06 -3.79 -18.80
CA GLU A 225 -0.62 -2.45 -18.83
C GLU A 225 -2.12 -2.48 -19.11
N LEU A 226 -2.87 -1.68 -18.38
CA LEU A 226 -4.32 -1.57 -18.50
C LEU A 226 -4.76 -0.11 -18.39
N LYS A 227 -5.71 0.31 -19.23
CA LYS A 227 -6.32 1.64 -19.08
C LYS A 227 -7.59 1.54 -18.28
N VAL A 228 -7.89 2.60 -17.52
CA VAL A 228 -9.14 2.71 -16.75
C VAL A 228 -10.36 2.53 -17.65
N ALA A 229 -10.31 3.05 -18.88
CA ALA A 229 -11.39 2.92 -19.86
C ALA A 229 -11.71 1.48 -20.28
N ASP A 230 -10.74 0.56 -20.19
CA ASP A 230 -10.90 -0.84 -20.64
C ASP A 230 -11.48 -1.73 -19.53
N ILE A 231 -11.36 -1.33 -18.27
CA ILE A 231 -11.77 -2.12 -17.10
C ILE A 231 -13.25 -2.54 -17.16
N PRO A 232 -14.23 -1.65 -17.44
CA PRO A 232 -15.64 -2.04 -17.49
C PRO A 232 -15.90 -3.14 -18.53
N GLY A 233 -15.21 -3.09 -19.67
CA GLY A 233 -15.31 -4.12 -20.72
C GLY A 233 -14.76 -5.46 -20.26
N LEU A 234 -13.62 -5.47 -19.56
CA LEU A 234 -13.00 -6.67 -19.01
C LEU A 234 -13.79 -7.28 -17.84
N ILE A 235 -14.54 -6.49 -17.10
CA ILE A 235 -15.48 -6.99 -16.09
C ILE A 235 -16.68 -7.63 -16.81
N ALA A 236 -17.28 -6.93 -17.77
CA ALA A 236 -18.46 -7.40 -18.48
C ALA A 236 -18.22 -8.69 -19.27
N ASP A 237 -17.03 -8.87 -19.84
CA ASP A 237 -16.67 -10.04 -20.64
C ASP A 237 -16.17 -11.24 -19.82
N GLY A 238 -16.12 -11.09 -18.48
CA GLY A 238 -15.73 -12.12 -17.52
C GLY A 238 -14.21 -12.34 -17.40
N THR A 239 -13.37 -11.46 -17.91
CA THR A 239 -11.91 -11.51 -17.69
C THR A 239 -11.56 -11.16 -16.24
N ILE A 240 -12.06 -10.02 -15.75
CA ILE A 240 -11.88 -9.56 -14.37
C ILE A 240 -13.06 -10.07 -13.54
N THR A 241 -12.79 -10.92 -12.56
CA THR A 241 -13.82 -11.56 -11.74
C THR A 241 -13.45 -11.65 -10.27
N GLY A 242 -14.45 -11.93 -9.43
CA GLY A 242 -14.26 -12.20 -8.00
C GLY A 242 -13.55 -11.06 -7.27
N GLY A 243 -12.58 -11.40 -6.43
CA GLY A 243 -11.81 -10.44 -5.62
C GLY A 243 -10.92 -9.47 -6.41
N MET A 244 -10.77 -9.65 -7.74
CA MET A 244 -10.05 -8.68 -8.57
C MET A 244 -10.89 -7.44 -8.89
N ILE A 245 -12.22 -7.56 -8.97
CA ILE A 245 -13.14 -6.43 -9.20
C ILE A 245 -12.91 -5.30 -8.18
N PRO A 246 -13.01 -5.55 -6.85
CA PRO A 246 -12.79 -4.47 -5.88
C PRO A 246 -11.35 -3.91 -5.89
N LYS A 247 -10.35 -4.69 -6.34
CA LYS A 247 -8.96 -4.21 -6.48
C LYS A 247 -8.84 -3.21 -7.63
N VAL A 248 -9.39 -3.54 -8.81
CA VAL A 248 -9.35 -2.62 -9.95
C VAL A 248 -10.22 -1.40 -9.74
N GLU A 249 -11.36 -1.53 -9.05
CA GLU A 249 -12.19 -0.39 -8.61
C GLU A 249 -11.41 0.55 -7.68
N THR A 250 -10.64 0.00 -6.74
CA THR A 250 -9.77 0.81 -5.87
C THR A 250 -8.67 1.52 -6.67
N CYS A 251 -8.14 0.87 -7.71
CA CYS A 251 -7.17 1.51 -8.62
C CYS A 251 -7.79 2.66 -9.40
N MET A 252 -9.00 2.46 -9.95
CA MET A 252 -9.76 3.52 -10.63
C MET A 252 -10.00 4.71 -9.70
N TYR A 253 -10.47 4.45 -8.48
CA TYR A 253 -10.68 5.47 -7.45
C TYR A 253 -9.41 6.29 -7.15
N ALA A 254 -8.24 5.66 -7.06
CA ALA A 254 -6.99 6.36 -6.81
C ALA A 254 -6.58 7.25 -8.01
N ILE A 255 -6.75 6.75 -9.25
CA ILE A 255 -6.42 7.49 -10.47
C ILE A 255 -7.34 8.71 -10.66
N GLU A 256 -8.64 8.56 -10.37
CA GLU A 256 -9.62 9.65 -10.37
C GLU A 256 -9.26 10.75 -9.37
N ARG A 257 -8.57 10.40 -8.28
CA ARG A 257 -8.10 11.33 -7.25
C ARG A 257 -6.75 11.97 -7.54
N GLY A 258 -6.13 11.67 -8.68
CA GLY A 258 -4.93 12.38 -9.13
C GLY A 258 -3.66 11.53 -9.22
N VAL A 259 -3.68 10.26 -8.79
CA VAL A 259 -2.52 9.37 -8.96
C VAL A 259 -2.24 9.16 -10.45
N GLU A 260 -0.97 9.25 -10.86
CA GLU A 260 -0.57 9.12 -12.27
C GLU A 260 -0.70 7.68 -12.79
N GLY A 261 -0.32 6.69 -11.96
CA GLY A 261 -0.48 5.27 -12.26
C GLY A 261 -0.54 4.42 -11.00
N VAL A 262 -1.29 3.32 -11.06
CA VAL A 262 -1.47 2.39 -9.95
C VAL A 262 -1.03 1.01 -10.38
N VAL A 263 -0.29 0.29 -9.57
CA VAL A 263 0.19 -1.06 -9.90
C VAL A 263 -0.39 -2.07 -8.93
N ILE A 264 -0.93 -3.17 -9.45
CA ILE A 264 -1.23 -4.38 -8.68
C ILE A 264 -0.12 -5.39 -8.94
N LEU A 265 0.60 -5.81 -7.89
CA LEU A 265 1.68 -6.79 -8.00
C LEU A 265 1.71 -7.80 -6.84
N ASP A 266 2.48 -8.88 -7.00
CA ASP A 266 2.65 -9.91 -5.97
C ASP A 266 3.69 -9.46 -4.94
N GLY A 267 3.22 -9.14 -3.73
CA GLY A 267 4.05 -8.71 -2.61
C GLY A 267 4.86 -9.83 -1.96
N LYS A 268 4.72 -11.09 -2.39
CA LYS A 268 5.55 -12.22 -1.92
C LYS A 268 6.85 -12.33 -2.69
N LEU A 269 6.96 -11.69 -3.86
CA LEU A 269 8.19 -11.68 -4.62
C LEU A 269 9.23 -10.84 -3.86
N PRO A 270 10.44 -11.39 -3.62
CA PRO A 270 11.53 -10.59 -3.05
C PRO A 270 11.80 -9.38 -3.93
N HIS A 271 11.96 -8.22 -3.31
CA HIS A 271 12.25 -6.95 -3.98
C HIS A 271 11.19 -6.53 -5.02
N ALA A 272 9.92 -6.92 -4.83
CA ALA A 272 8.87 -6.67 -5.82
C ALA A 272 8.70 -5.18 -6.17
N VAL A 273 8.93 -4.29 -5.21
CA VAL A 273 8.85 -2.84 -5.43
C VAL A 273 9.96 -2.37 -6.37
N LEU A 274 11.19 -2.83 -6.13
CA LEU A 274 12.33 -2.46 -6.98
C LEU A 274 12.22 -3.07 -8.37
N VAL A 275 11.76 -4.32 -8.48
CA VAL A 275 11.51 -4.96 -9.78
C VAL A 275 10.46 -4.18 -10.56
N GLU A 276 9.37 -3.76 -9.92
CA GLU A 276 8.33 -2.95 -10.58
C GLU A 276 8.87 -1.60 -11.06
N LEU A 277 9.58 -0.87 -10.20
CA LEU A 277 9.93 0.52 -10.50
C LEU A 277 11.22 0.65 -11.31
N LEU A 278 12.19 -0.25 -11.14
CA LEU A 278 13.56 -0.10 -11.66
C LEU A 278 13.91 -1.08 -12.78
N THR A 279 12.92 -1.75 -13.39
CA THR A 279 13.12 -2.64 -14.53
C THR A 279 12.11 -2.38 -15.65
N ASP A 280 12.44 -2.83 -16.87
CA ASP A 280 11.59 -2.58 -18.06
C ASP A 280 10.30 -3.40 -18.08
N HIS A 281 10.28 -4.57 -17.46
CA HIS A 281 9.16 -5.51 -17.54
C HIS A 281 8.14 -5.36 -16.41
N GLY A 282 8.51 -4.63 -15.35
CA GLY A 282 7.73 -4.54 -14.13
C GLY A 282 7.56 -5.90 -13.44
N ALA A 283 6.80 -5.90 -12.34
CA ALA A 283 6.41 -7.07 -11.57
C ALA A 283 4.89 -7.31 -11.56
N GLY A 284 4.09 -6.39 -12.13
CA GLY A 284 2.63 -6.48 -12.08
C GLY A 284 1.88 -5.84 -13.23
N THR A 285 0.64 -5.43 -12.94
CA THR A 285 -0.24 -4.72 -13.88
C THR A 285 -0.24 -3.24 -13.54
N LEU A 286 0.30 -2.42 -14.43
CA LEU A 286 0.21 -0.96 -14.38
C LEU A 286 -1.13 -0.49 -14.95
N ILE A 287 -1.89 0.23 -14.14
CA ILE A 287 -3.17 0.83 -14.49
C ILE A 287 -2.99 2.35 -14.60
N THR A 288 -3.41 2.91 -15.72
CA THR A 288 -3.32 4.36 -16.03
C THR A 288 -4.62 4.87 -16.65
N ARG A 289 -4.74 6.20 -16.85
CA ARG A 289 -5.92 6.80 -17.48
C ARG A 289 -6.14 6.32 -18.91
#